data_AF-A0A6H5IXR7-F1
#
_entry.id   AF-A0A6H5IXR7-F1
#
_cell.length_a   1.000
_cell.length_b   1.000
_cell.length_c   1.000
_cell.angle_alpha   90.00
_cell.angle_beta   90.00
_cell.angle_gamma   90.00
#
_symmetry.space_group_name_H-M   'P 1'
#
loop_
_entity.id
_entity.type
_entity.pdbx_description
1 polymer ?
#
loop_
_entity_poly.entity_id
_entity_poly.type
_entity_poly.pdbx_seq_one_letter_code
_entity_poly.pdbx_strand_id
1 'polypeptide(L)'
;MNQMVHSNQMRKVSIEPQDYGSHYFLPHHAVVKESSTTTRVRPVFNASARNAAGHSLNENLLTGPNLLPQLVLVLAHWRCYPIAFVADVSKMSLQVRLHPEDWKLQSILWREDPRKSIEYYVLTTVTFGCGPSAYLASRTLRKLAEDDGNKFPLVPPIVHHEMYMDDVLSGAFDLNTESEKRRHLCSLFSAGGFSLAKWMTNDPELLNVASRGCPVSVLREDRLWWNGPETLSSTTVPWPNNCDDFSQIVPKETEEAESNVLVQSSDAPPDCDLILRYSSYRRLSKILAHCLRFVTKLAQRCERPLTVQFQAAANVEVSVEELEQAERHLCRMTQNALLSVEIKCISAKTPYLRAIFLPSCVLSSATGCCALEDACETLKLMRIASTPSYFRQRAI
;
A
#
# COMPACT_ATOMS: atom_id res chain seq x y z
N MET A 1 5.38 -22.20 13.37
CA MET A 1 6.59 -23.04 13.39
C MET A 1 6.59 -24.08 12.27
N ASN A 2 5.81 -25.18 12.36
CA ASN A 2 5.80 -26.23 11.32
C ASN A 2 5.58 -25.70 9.89
N GLN A 3 4.67 -24.73 9.71
CA GLN A 3 4.45 -24.08 8.42
C GLN A 3 5.72 -23.41 7.86
N MET A 4 6.50 -22.72 8.71
CA MET A 4 7.74 -22.04 8.31
C MET A 4 8.86 -23.03 7.98
N VAL A 5 8.87 -24.19 8.63
CA VAL A 5 9.79 -25.29 8.27
C VAL A 5 9.41 -25.87 6.91
N HIS A 6 8.13 -26.14 6.69
CA HIS A 6 7.63 -26.71 5.44
C HIS A 6 7.83 -25.76 4.25
N SER A 7 7.73 -24.44 4.46
CA SER A 7 7.98 -23.43 3.43
C SER A 7 9.46 -23.06 3.24
N ASN A 8 10.40 -23.78 3.86
CA ASN A 8 11.83 -23.47 3.84
C ASN A 8 12.16 -22.04 4.27
N GLN A 9 11.34 -21.45 5.15
CA GLN A 9 11.62 -20.14 5.78
C GLN A 9 12.45 -20.32 7.06
N MET A 10 12.46 -21.53 7.61
CA MET A 10 13.13 -21.88 8.84
C MET A 10 13.67 -23.30 8.76
N ARG A 11 14.84 -23.55 9.37
CA ARG A 11 15.48 -24.87 9.37
C ARG A 11 15.87 -25.27 10.78
N LYS A 12 15.59 -26.52 11.15
CA LYS A 12 16.09 -27.12 12.39
C LYS A 12 17.60 -27.36 12.26
N VAL A 13 18.35 -27.00 13.30
CA VAL A 13 19.80 -27.16 13.36
C VAL A 13 20.20 -27.81 14.69
N SER A 14 21.36 -28.47 14.69
CA SER A 14 22.04 -28.86 15.91
C SER A 14 23.12 -27.83 16.19
N ILE A 15 23.14 -27.28 17.40
CA ILE A 15 24.15 -26.32 17.84
C ILE A 15 24.78 -26.91 19.09
N GLU A 16 26.10 -27.14 19.04
CA GLU A 16 26.83 -27.65 20.18
C GLU A 16 27.11 -26.51 21.19
N PRO A 17 27.27 -26.80 22.49
CA PRO A 17 27.45 -25.77 23.52
C PRO A 17 28.60 -24.80 23.27
N GLN A 18 29.70 -25.27 22.66
CA GLN A 18 30.84 -24.44 22.29
C GLN A 18 30.51 -23.39 21.23
N ASP A 19 29.49 -23.63 20.40
CA ASP A 19 29.15 -22.77 19.26
C ASP A 19 28.07 -21.74 19.59
N TYR A 20 27.47 -21.78 20.78
CA TYR A 20 26.41 -20.82 21.19
C TYR A 20 26.81 -19.36 21.03
N GLY A 21 28.08 -19.03 21.29
CA GLY A 21 28.60 -17.66 21.14
C GLY A 21 28.65 -17.15 19.69
N SER A 22 28.59 -18.05 18.70
CA SER A 22 28.59 -17.70 17.28
C SER A 22 27.18 -17.46 16.71
N HIS A 23 26.14 -17.71 17.51
CA HIS A 23 24.74 -17.55 17.13
C HIS A 23 24.10 -16.36 17.84
N TYR A 24 23.22 -15.65 17.13
CA TYR A 24 22.36 -14.64 17.72
C TYR A 24 20.95 -15.21 17.87
N PHE A 25 20.51 -15.39 19.12
CA PHE A 25 19.19 -15.93 19.43
C PHE A 25 18.17 -14.81 19.57
N LEU A 26 17.21 -14.77 18.64
CA LEU A 26 16.10 -13.82 18.65
C LEU A 26 15.01 -14.30 19.60
N PRO A 27 14.66 -13.52 20.64
CA PRO A 27 13.44 -13.76 21.40
C PRO A 27 12.25 -13.67 20.47
N HIS A 28 11.28 -14.56 20.65
CA HIS A 28 10.07 -14.55 19.83
C HIS A 28 8.83 -14.81 20.66
N HIS A 29 7.71 -14.33 20.16
CA HIS A 29 6.39 -14.59 20.71
C HIS A 29 5.35 -14.64 19.60
N ALA A 30 4.22 -15.27 19.89
CA ALA A 30 3.08 -15.31 18.98
C ALA A 30 2.18 -14.09 19.21
N VAL A 31 1.81 -13.40 18.13
CA VAL A 31 0.73 -12.42 18.11
C VAL A 31 -0.48 -13.06 17.44
N VAL A 32 -1.59 -13.12 18.16
CA VAL A 32 -2.85 -13.68 17.66
C VAL A 32 -3.73 -12.54 17.17
N LYS A 33 -4.10 -12.57 15.88
CA LYS A 33 -5.05 -11.63 15.28
C LYS A 33 -6.32 -12.40 14.94
N GLU A 34 -7.25 -12.45 15.88
CA GLU A 34 -8.49 -13.24 15.74
C GLU A 34 -9.34 -12.84 14.53
N SER A 35 -9.29 -11.57 14.13
CA SER A 35 -9.97 -11.04 12.94
C SER A 35 -9.34 -11.42 11.60
N SER A 36 -8.14 -12.04 11.61
CA SER A 36 -7.45 -12.50 10.40
C SER A 36 -7.92 -13.89 10.01
N THR A 37 -8.56 -14.01 8.84
CA THR A 37 -9.04 -15.29 8.31
C THR A 37 -7.91 -16.18 7.79
N THR A 38 -6.82 -15.61 7.29
CA THR A 38 -5.72 -16.35 6.62
C THR A 38 -4.45 -16.50 7.46
N THR A 39 -4.19 -15.60 8.42
CA THR A 39 -3.01 -15.65 9.31
C THR A 39 -3.42 -15.27 10.72
N ARG A 40 -4.09 -16.20 11.42
CA ARG A 40 -4.58 -16.00 12.79
C ARG A 40 -3.45 -15.85 13.81
N VAL A 41 -2.30 -16.49 13.59
CA VAL A 41 -1.13 -16.42 14.47
C VAL A 41 0.09 -15.98 13.66
N ARG A 42 0.81 -14.97 14.16
CA ARG A 42 2.04 -14.45 13.54
C ARG A 42 3.19 -14.52 14.54
N PRO A 43 4.31 -15.19 14.21
CA PRO A 43 5.50 -15.11 15.04
C PRO A 43 6.13 -13.74 14.89
N VAL A 44 6.50 -13.13 16.01
CA VAL A 44 7.25 -11.88 16.07
C VAL A 44 8.63 -12.19 16.62
N PHE A 45 9.66 -11.81 15.87
CA PHE A 45 11.07 -11.98 16.27
C PHE A 45 11.64 -10.62 16.67
N ASN A 46 12.22 -10.54 17.86
CA ASN A 46 12.69 -9.28 18.42
C ASN A 46 14.21 -9.11 18.26
N ALA A 47 14.64 -8.52 17.13
CA ALA A 47 16.04 -8.18 16.88
C ALA A 47 16.53 -6.93 17.65
N SER A 48 15.63 -6.22 18.33
CA SER A 48 15.96 -5.09 19.22
C SER A 48 16.17 -5.52 20.68
N ALA A 49 15.92 -6.79 21.01
CA ALA A 49 16.23 -7.31 22.33
C ALA A 49 17.74 -7.29 22.57
N ARG A 50 18.14 -6.67 23.69
CA ARG A 50 19.54 -6.61 24.12
C ARG A 50 19.98 -7.96 24.67
N ASN A 51 21.17 -8.40 24.27
CA ASN A 51 21.82 -9.58 24.81
C ASN A 51 22.44 -9.30 26.19
N ALA A 52 23.09 -10.30 26.80
CA ALA A 52 23.76 -10.15 28.09
C ALA A 52 24.90 -9.12 28.09
N ALA A 53 25.47 -8.82 26.92
CA ALA A 53 26.48 -7.77 26.75
C ALA A 53 25.86 -6.37 26.54
N GLY A 54 24.53 -6.25 26.57
CA GLY A 54 23.82 -4.98 26.47
C GLY A 54 23.59 -4.48 25.03
N HIS A 55 23.94 -5.23 23.99
CA HIS A 55 23.74 -4.82 22.59
C HIS A 55 22.61 -5.63 21.93
N SER A 56 21.90 -5.00 20.99
CA SER A 56 20.90 -5.67 20.15
C SER A 56 21.45 -6.05 18.78
N LEU A 57 20.79 -6.97 18.07
CA LEU A 57 21.20 -7.32 16.70
C LEU A 57 21.05 -6.10 15.78
N ASN A 58 19.97 -5.34 15.93
CA ASN A 58 19.72 -4.16 15.11
C ASN A 58 20.77 -3.04 15.28
N GLU A 59 21.40 -2.91 16.44
CA GLU A 59 22.52 -1.98 16.66
C GLU A 59 23.79 -2.40 15.89
N ASN A 60 23.90 -3.68 15.54
CA ASN A 60 25.07 -4.24 14.84
C ASN A 60 24.82 -4.47 13.34
N LEU A 61 23.59 -4.26 12.85
CA LEU A 61 23.23 -4.44 11.45
C LEU A 61 23.19 -3.09 10.73
N LEU A 62 23.72 -3.06 9.51
CA LEU A 62 23.55 -1.93 8.60
C LEU A 62 22.16 -1.97 7.99
N THR A 63 21.29 -1.01 8.34
CA THR A 63 19.92 -0.91 7.81
C THR A 63 19.86 -0.71 6.29
N GLY A 64 20.89 -0.09 5.71
CA GLY A 64 20.88 0.34 4.31
C GLY A 64 20.09 1.64 4.09
N PRO A 65 20.23 2.26 2.90
CA PRO A 65 19.50 3.47 2.56
C PRO A 65 17.99 3.22 2.41
N ASN A 66 17.17 4.23 2.69
CA ASN A 66 15.75 4.13 2.42
C ASN A 66 15.49 4.14 0.91
N LEU A 67 15.00 3.02 0.38
CA LEU A 67 14.65 2.90 -1.04
C LEU A 67 13.17 3.20 -1.30
N LEU A 68 12.34 3.36 -0.27
CA LEU A 68 10.91 3.54 -0.45
C LEU A 68 10.63 4.94 -1.01
N PRO A 69 9.82 5.06 -2.08
CA PRO A 69 9.31 6.35 -2.50
C PRO A 69 8.42 6.95 -1.40
N GLN A 70 8.26 8.26 -1.42
CA GLN A 70 7.33 8.92 -0.50
C GLN A 70 5.90 8.45 -0.80
N LEU A 71 5.22 7.88 0.20
CA LEU A 71 3.87 7.33 0.03
C LEU A 71 2.90 8.35 -0.58
N VAL A 72 2.99 9.63 -0.19
CA VAL A 72 2.17 10.72 -0.74
C VAL A 72 2.36 10.86 -2.26
N LEU A 73 3.60 10.70 -2.75
CA LEU A 73 3.89 10.78 -4.18
C LEU A 73 3.35 9.55 -4.93
N VAL A 74 3.51 8.36 -4.35
CA VAL A 74 2.95 7.12 -4.92
C VAL A 74 1.43 7.25 -5.07
N LEU A 75 0.75 7.70 -4.01
CA LEU A 75 -0.71 7.91 -4.02
C LEU A 75 -1.12 9.02 -4.99
N ALA A 76 -0.38 10.13 -5.05
CA ALA A 76 -0.69 11.22 -5.96
C ALA A 76 -0.55 10.80 -7.43
N HIS A 77 0.46 9.99 -7.76
CA HIS A 77 0.65 9.43 -9.08
C HIS A 77 -0.43 8.40 -9.41
N TRP A 78 -0.73 7.49 -8.48
CA TRP A 78 -1.75 6.46 -8.63
C TRP A 78 -3.13 7.05 -8.95
N ARG A 79 -3.48 8.19 -8.34
CA ARG A 79 -4.75 8.92 -8.59
C ARG A 79 -4.84 9.57 -9.97
N CYS A 80 -3.75 9.66 -10.72
CA CYS A 80 -3.77 10.17 -12.09
C CYS A 80 -4.27 9.13 -13.09
N TYR A 81 -4.31 7.85 -12.73
CA TYR A 81 -4.81 6.81 -13.61
C TYR A 81 -6.34 6.75 -13.63
N PRO A 82 -7.00 6.81 -14.80
CA PRO A 82 -8.43 6.55 -14.90
C PRO A 82 -8.75 5.09 -14.58
N ILE A 83 -7.85 4.15 -14.95
CA ILE A 83 -7.94 2.74 -14.59
C ILE A 83 -6.82 2.44 -13.59
N ALA A 84 -7.17 2.31 -12.32
CA ALA A 84 -6.26 2.07 -11.22
C ALA A 84 -6.40 0.61 -10.74
N PHE A 85 -5.27 -0.01 -10.40
CA PHE A 85 -5.24 -1.31 -9.74
C PHE A 85 -4.25 -1.33 -8.57
N VAL A 86 -4.48 -2.25 -7.66
CA VAL A 86 -3.59 -2.54 -6.55
C VAL A 86 -3.37 -4.03 -6.42
N ALA A 87 -2.19 -4.41 -5.94
CA ALA A 87 -1.83 -5.79 -5.65
C ALA A 87 -0.87 -5.85 -4.45
N ASP A 88 -0.79 -7.00 -3.81
CA ASP A 88 0.05 -7.28 -2.65
C ASP A 88 1.10 -8.32 -3.02
N VAL A 89 2.37 -8.02 -2.74
CA VAL A 89 3.47 -8.99 -2.84
C VAL A 89 3.42 -9.88 -1.60
N SER A 90 2.82 -11.05 -1.76
CA SER A 90 2.48 -11.94 -0.66
C SER A 90 3.69 -12.33 0.16
N LYS A 91 3.76 -11.86 1.41
CA LYS A 91 4.86 -12.17 2.33
C LYS A 91 6.23 -11.81 1.73
N MET A 92 6.32 -10.67 1.03
CA MET A 92 7.49 -10.22 0.27
C MET A 92 8.84 -10.54 0.93
N SER A 93 9.07 -10.10 2.17
CA SER A 93 10.36 -10.32 2.86
C SER A 93 10.69 -11.81 3.05
N LEU A 94 9.67 -12.64 3.32
CA LEU A 94 9.86 -14.08 3.51
C LEU A 94 10.09 -14.86 2.21
N GLN A 95 10.05 -14.19 1.06
CA GLN A 95 10.42 -14.75 -0.24
C GLN A 95 11.90 -14.46 -0.59
N VAL A 96 12.55 -13.56 0.15
CA VAL A 96 13.96 -13.22 -0.03
C VAL A 96 14.82 -14.11 0.87
N ARG A 97 15.67 -14.94 0.27
CA ARG A 97 16.58 -15.83 0.99
C ARG A 97 17.79 -15.07 1.51
N LEU A 98 18.22 -15.42 2.72
CA LEU A 98 19.47 -14.94 3.30
C LEU A 98 20.62 -15.84 2.88
N HIS A 99 21.82 -15.26 2.86
CA HIS A 99 23.03 -16.03 2.68
C HIS A 99 23.20 -17.03 3.84
N PRO A 100 23.61 -18.29 3.59
CA PRO A 100 23.71 -19.31 4.63
C PRO A 100 24.62 -18.94 5.81
N GLU A 101 25.65 -18.13 5.58
CA GLU A 101 26.57 -17.67 6.62
C GLU A 101 25.90 -16.71 7.63
N ASP A 102 24.82 -16.03 7.22
CA ASP A 102 24.08 -15.09 8.06
C ASP A 102 22.93 -15.75 8.84
N TRP A 103 22.59 -17.01 8.53
CA TRP A 103 21.51 -17.73 9.22
C TRP A 103 21.72 -17.81 10.73
N LYS A 104 22.98 -17.93 11.17
CA LYS A 104 23.35 -17.95 12.59
C LYS A 104 22.93 -16.68 13.34
N LEU A 105 22.82 -15.55 12.65
CA LEU A 105 22.38 -14.27 13.21
C LEU A 105 20.86 -14.20 13.42
N GLN A 106 20.10 -15.17 12.90
CA GLN A 106 18.64 -15.27 13.05
C GLN A 106 18.25 -16.62 13.64
N SER A 107 18.94 -17.00 14.71
CA SER A 107 18.66 -18.24 15.45
C SER A 107 17.50 -18.05 16.41
N ILE A 108 16.75 -19.10 16.69
CA ILE A 108 15.68 -19.10 17.69
C ILE A 108 15.70 -20.39 18.50
N LEU A 109 15.22 -20.29 19.74
CA LEU A 109 14.99 -21.42 20.62
C LEU A 109 13.51 -21.79 20.56
N TRP A 110 13.21 -23.08 20.41
CA TRP A 110 11.83 -23.56 20.38
C TRP A 110 11.67 -24.79 21.27
N ARG A 111 10.56 -24.84 22.01
CA ARG A 111 10.08 -26.06 22.65
C ARG A 111 8.57 -26.00 22.71
N GLU A 112 7.92 -27.13 22.44
CA GLU A 112 6.46 -27.25 22.53
C GLU A 112 5.99 -27.42 23.97
N ASP A 113 6.82 -28.09 24.78
CA ASP A 113 6.52 -28.43 26.17
C ASP A 113 7.72 -28.06 27.05
N PRO A 114 7.52 -27.42 28.22
CA PRO A 114 8.60 -27.13 29.16
C PRO A 114 9.43 -28.35 29.60
N ARG A 115 8.86 -29.56 29.53
CA ARG A 115 9.48 -30.85 29.87
C ARG A 115 10.32 -31.43 28.74
N LYS A 116 10.11 -30.99 27.50
CA LYS A 116 10.89 -31.42 26.34
C LYS A 116 12.21 -30.62 26.26
N SER A 117 13.23 -31.22 25.66
CA SER A 117 14.48 -30.53 25.36
C SER A 117 14.25 -29.34 24.42
N ILE A 118 15.06 -28.29 24.59
CA ILE A 118 15.04 -27.14 23.69
C ILE A 118 15.58 -27.56 22.33
N GLU A 119 14.88 -27.14 21.29
CA GLU A 119 15.29 -27.29 19.89
C GLU A 119 15.80 -25.95 19.35
N TYR A 120 16.71 -26.02 18.38
CA TYR A 120 17.33 -24.87 17.75
C TYR A 120 16.89 -24.78 16.30
N TYR A 121 16.51 -23.58 15.89
CA TYR A 121 16.16 -23.29 14.50
C TYR A 121 16.87 -22.02 14.04
N VAL A 122 17.11 -21.93 12.73
CA VAL A 122 17.57 -20.70 12.07
C VAL A 122 16.54 -20.25 11.05
N LEU A 123 16.32 -18.94 10.95
CA LEU A 123 15.52 -18.33 9.90
C LEU A 123 16.40 -18.16 8.66
N THR A 124 15.88 -18.57 7.50
CA THR A 124 16.66 -18.68 6.26
C THR A 124 16.29 -17.61 5.23
N THR A 125 15.30 -16.78 5.55
CA THR A 125 14.77 -15.69 4.72
C THR A 125 14.79 -14.39 5.51
N VAL A 126 14.72 -13.25 4.82
CA VAL A 126 14.66 -11.93 5.45
C VAL A 126 13.47 -11.88 6.41
N THR A 127 13.75 -11.72 7.70
CA THR A 127 12.75 -11.76 8.76
C THR A 127 12.33 -10.36 9.17
N PHE A 128 11.04 -10.15 9.42
CA PHE A 128 10.54 -8.89 9.98
C PHE A 128 11.12 -8.62 11.37
N GLY A 129 11.39 -7.35 11.66
CA GLY A 129 11.95 -6.91 12.95
C GLY A 129 13.47 -6.66 12.91
N CYS A 130 14.18 -7.14 11.89
CA CYS A 130 15.57 -6.74 11.64
C CYS A 130 15.63 -5.40 10.90
N GLY A 131 16.59 -4.54 11.26
CA GLY A 131 16.83 -3.24 10.64
C GLY A 131 16.89 -3.27 9.11
N PRO A 132 17.73 -4.12 8.49
CA PRO A 132 17.88 -4.14 7.03
C PRO A 132 16.71 -4.75 6.25
N SER A 133 15.69 -5.30 6.92
CA SER A 133 14.70 -6.14 6.22
C SER A 133 13.93 -5.41 5.13
N ALA A 134 13.55 -4.16 5.37
CA ALA A 134 12.88 -3.33 4.37
C ALA A 134 13.80 -3.03 3.18
N TYR A 135 15.07 -2.70 3.44
CA TYR A 135 16.06 -2.45 2.40
C TYR A 135 16.30 -3.70 1.55
N LEU A 136 16.55 -4.85 2.17
CA LEU A 136 16.84 -6.11 1.48
C LEU A 136 15.68 -6.54 0.59
N ALA A 137 14.44 -6.47 1.08
CA ALA A 137 13.26 -6.80 0.28
C ALA A 137 13.11 -5.88 -0.93
N SER A 138 13.13 -4.56 -0.73
CA SER A 138 12.99 -3.58 -1.81
C SER A 138 14.16 -3.61 -2.80
N ARG A 139 15.41 -3.80 -2.32
CA ARG A 139 16.59 -3.90 -3.18
C ARG A 139 16.53 -5.14 -4.05
N THR A 140 16.03 -6.26 -3.52
CA THR A 140 15.86 -7.51 -4.28
C THR A 140 14.88 -7.32 -5.43
N LEU A 141 13.73 -6.68 -5.20
CA LEU A 141 12.77 -6.38 -6.28
C LEU A 141 13.34 -5.42 -7.32
N ARG A 142 14.08 -4.37 -6.89
CA ARG A 142 14.78 -3.49 -7.83
C ARG A 142 15.84 -4.24 -8.65
N LYS A 143 16.57 -5.15 -8.02
CA LYS A 143 17.57 -5.96 -8.69
C LYS A 143 16.93 -6.90 -9.71
N LEU A 144 15.80 -7.52 -9.37
CA LEU A 144 14.98 -8.30 -10.31
C LEU A 144 14.54 -7.46 -11.52
N ALA A 145 14.11 -6.22 -11.29
CA ALA A 145 13.75 -5.29 -12.37
C ALA A 145 14.96 -4.85 -13.21
N GLU A 146 16.14 -4.68 -12.62
CA GLU A 146 17.39 -4.40 -13.34
C GLU A 146 17.82 -5.58 -14.22
N ASP A 147 17.73 -6.81 -13.70
CA ASP A 147 18.27 -8.01 -14.35
C ASP A 147 17.35 -8.56 -15.44
N ASP A 148 16.05 -8.64 -15.17
CA ASP A 148 15.06 -9.25 -16.08
C ASP A 148 14.02 -8.27 -16.63
N GLY A 149 14.04 -7.00 -16.19
CA GLY A 149 13.03 -6.00 -16.58
C GLY A 149 13.03 -5.65 -18.07
N ASN A 150 14.12 -5.88 -18.79
CA ASN A 150 14.16 -5.68 -20.24
C ASN A 150 13.16 -6.58 -20.99
N LYS A 151 12.81 -7.74 -20.43
CA LYS A 151 11.77 -8.64 -20.98
C LYS A 151 10.36 -8.15 -20.70
N PHE A 152 10.21 -7.25 -19.73
CA PHE A 152 8.93 -6.75 -19.20
C PHE A 152 9.00 -5.24 -18.96
N PRO A 153 9.16 -4.42 -20.03
CA PRO A 153 9.55 -3.01 -19.92
C PRO A 153 8.54 -2.12 -19.16
N LEU A 154 7.30 -2.59 -18.99
CA LEU A 154 6.27 -1.90 -18.21
C LEU A 154 6.46 -2.04 -16.69
N VAL A 155 7.31 -2.94 -16.20
CA VAL A 155 7.44 -3.26 -14.76
C VAL A 155 8.49 -2.44 -14.03
N PRO A 156 9.69 -2.15 -14.58
CA PRO A 156 10.68 -1.34 -13.87
C PRO A 156 10.13 0.01 -13.35
N PRO A 157 9.37 0.80 -14.13
CA PRO A 157 8.76 2.03 -13.60
C PRO A 157 7.85 1.78 -12.40
N ILE A 158 7.10 0.67 -12.43
CA ILE A 158 6.20 0.28 -11.33
C ILE A 158 7.01 -0.01 -10.06
N VAL A 159 8.08 -0.81 -10.17
CA VAL A 159 8.95 -1.17 -9.04
C VAL A 159 9.65 0.04 -8.44
N HIS A 160 9.99 1.04 -9.25
CA HIS A 160 10.70 2.23 -8.78
C HIS A 160 9.78 3.30 -8.20
N HIS A 161 8.57 3.48 -8.73
CA HIS A 161 7.75 4.66 -8.47
C HIS A 161 6.30 4.38 -8.04
N GLU A 162 5.79 3.17 -8.28
CA GLU A 162 4.38 2.82 -8.08
C GLU A 162 4.22 1.68 -7.06
N MET A 163 5.26 1.41 -6.27
CA MET A 163 5.23 0.46 -5.17
C MET A 163 5.54 1.15 -3.84
N TYR A 164 4.86 0.74 -2.78
CA TYR A 164 5.17 1.09 -1.41
C TYR A 164 5.27 -0.18 -0.57
N MET A 165 6.50 -0.56 -0.22
CA MET A 165 6.79 -1.84 0.44
C MET A 165 6.23 -3.02 -0.38
N ASP A 166 5.30 -3.79 0.19
CA ASP A 166 4.62 -4.92 -0.44
C ASP A 166 3.39 -4.53 -1.28
N ASP A 167 2.96 -3.27 -1.24
CA ASP A 167 1.82 -2.79 -2.02
C ASP A 167 2.26 -2.27 -3.40
N VAL A 168 1.62 -2.78 -4.45
CA VAL A 168 1.63 -2.22 -5.81
C VAL A 168 0.42 -1.29 -5.93
N LEU A 169 0.66 -0.04 -6.32
CA LEU A 169 -0.33 1.03 -6.50
C LEU A 169 -0.16 1.61 -7.92
N SER A 170 -0.62 0.87 -8.93
CA SER A 170 -0.38 1.17 -10.34
C SER A 170 -1.69 1.36 -11.12
N GLY A 171 -1.60 1.65 -12.41
CA GLY A 171 -2.75 1.87 -13.27
C GLY A 171 -2.36 2.15 -14.72
N ALA A 172 -3.37 2.46 -15.52
CA ALA A 172 -3.25 2.76 -16.95
C ALA A 172 -4.33 3.75 -17.42
N PHE A 173 -4.15 4.26 -18.63
CA PHE A 173 -5.11 5.15 -19.30
C PHE A 173 -6.13 4.39 -20.17
N ASP A 174 -5.88 3.10 -20.43
CA ASP A 174 -6.71 2.21 -21.22
C ASP A 174 -6.60 0.76 -20.72
N LEU A 175 -7.58 -0.07 -21.08
CA LEU A 175 -7.71 -1.46 -20.61
C LEU A 175 -6.59 -2.38 -21.13
N ASN A 176 -6.08 -2.12 -22.34
CA ASN A 176 -5.04 -2.95 -22.94
C ASN A 176 -3.72 -2.78 -22.16
N THR A 177 -3.30 -1.53 -21.95
CA THR A 177 -2.11 -1.19 -21.16
C THR A 177 -2.23 -1.71 -19.72
N GLU A 178 -3.41 -1.65 -19.11
CA GLU A 178 -3.64 -2.24 -17.78
C GLU A 178 -3.36 -3.74 -17.78
N SER A 179 -3.99 -4.45 -18.71
CA SER A 179 -3.90 -5.90 -18.83
C SER A 179 -2.46 -6.36 -19.08
N GLU A 180 -1.73 -5.61 -19.92
CA GLU A 180 -0.31 -5.85 -20.18
C GLU A 180 0.57 -5.58 -18.96
N LYS A 181 0.36 -4.46 -18.24
CA LYS A 181 1.06 -4.17 -16.98
C LYS A 181 0.87 -5.31 -15.98
N ARG A 182 -0.37 -5.76 -15.80
CA ARG A 182 -0.72 -6.87 -14.90
C ARG A 182 -0.02 -8.18 -15.30
N ARG A 183 -0.07 -8.54 -16.59
CA ARG A 183 0.61 -9.73 -17.12
C ARG A 183 2.12 -9.67 -16.94
N HIS A 184 2.73 -8.53 -17.26
CA HIS A 184 4.17 -8.30 -17.10
C HIS A 184 4.59 -8.36 -15.62
N LEU A 185 3.84 -7.73 -14.73
CA LEU A 185 4.06 -7.80 -13.28
C LEU A 185 4.03 -9.25 -12.79
N CYS A 186 2.98 -10.00 -13.11
CA CYS A 186 2.86 -11.41 -12.73
C CYS A 186 4.03 -12.23 -13.27
N SER A 187 4.44 -12.00 -14.52
CA SER A 187 5.51 -12.75 -15.17
C SER A 187 6.88 -12.48 -14.54
N LEU A 188 7.26 -11.20 -14.38
CA LEU A 188 8.54 -10.83 -13.80
C LEU A 188 8.63 -11.26 -12.32
N PHE A 189 7.59 -11.01 -11.53
CA PHE A 189 7.59 -11.35 -10.12
C PHE A 189 7.65 -12.87 -9.93
N SER A 190 6.89 -13.64 -10.71
CA SER A 190 6.94 -15.10 -10.65
C SER A 190 8.30 -15.65 -11.05
N ALA A 191 8.97 -15.06 -12.06
CA ALA A 191 10.33 -15.41 -12.44
C ALA A 191 11.33 -15.18 -11.29
N GLY A 192 11.14 -14.11 -10.50
CA GLY A 192 11.90 -13.83 -9.29
C GLY A 192 11.48 -14.63 -8.04
N GLY A 193 10.51 -15.55 -8.15
CA GLY A 193 9.99 -16.32 -7.02
C GLY A 193 9.03 -15.53 -6.11
N PHE A 194 8.57 -14.36 -6.54
CA PHE A 194 7.58 -13.55 -5.85
C PHE A 194 6.16 -13.89 -6.32
N SER A 195 5.19 -13.78 -5.40
CA SER A 195 3.78 -14.03 -5.70
C SER A 195 2.94 -12.79 -5.42
N LEU A 196 2.16 -12.37 -6.42
CA LEU A 196 1.21 -11.26 -6.30
C LEU A 196 -0.18 -11.79 -5.95
N ALA A 197 -0.86 -11.14 -5.02
CA ALA A 197 -2.20 -11.49 -4.56
C ALA A 197 -3.05 -10.24 -4.28
N LYS A 198 -4.29 -10.46 -3.84
CA LYS A 198 -5.23 -9.41 -3.40
C LYS A 198 -5.43 -8.30 -4.45
N TRP A 199 -5.45 -8.68 -5.73
CA TRP A 199 -5.72 -7.79 -6.83
C TRP A 199 -7.06 -7.08 -6.65
N MET A 200 -7.06 -5.75 -6.76
CA MET A 200 -8.27 -4.93 -6.82
C MET A 200 -8.09 -3.87 -7.91
N THR A 201 -9.18 -3.49 -8.57
CA THR A 201 -9.18 -2.44 -9.58
C THR A 201 -10.47 -1.62 -9.49
N ASN A 202 -10.46 -0.39 -10.01
CA ASN A 202 -11.65 0.45 -10.11
C ASN A 202 -12.45 0.20 -11.40
N ASP A 203 -11.92 -0.59 -12.33
CA ASP A 203 -12.59 -0.89 -13.60
C ASP A 203 -13.54 -2.10 -13.48
N PRO A 204 -14.83 -1.97 -13.82
CA PRO A 204 -15.81 -3.04 -13.71
C PRO A 204 -15.58 -4.24 -14.63
N GLU A 205 -14.97 -4.05 -15.80
CA GLU A 205 -14.68 -5.13 -16.77
C GLU A 205 -13.54 -6.01 -16.27
N LEU A 206 -12.59 -5.41 -15.56
CA LEU A 206 -11.44 -6.09 -14.95
C LEU A 206 -11.73 -6.65 -13.54
N LEU A 207 -12.87 -6.30 -12.94
CA LEU A 207 -13.35 -6.80 -11.65
C LEU A 207 -14.13 -8.10 -11.81
N ASN A 208 -13.72 -9.14 -11.09
CA ASN A 208 -14.54 -10.33 -10.87
C ASN A 208 -15.85 -9.94 -10.15
N VAL A 209 -16.98 -10.56 -10.50
CA VAL A 209 -18.34 -10.21 -10.06
C VAL A 209 -18.45 -10.13 -8.53
N ALA A 210 -17.80 -11.04 -7.80
CA ALA A 210 -17.76 -11.01 -6.32
C ALA A 210 -17.01 -9.78 -5.76
N SER A 211 -15.98 -9.30 -6.47
CA SER A 211 -15.18 -8.13 -6.09
C SER A 211 -15.92 -6.80 -6.28
N ARG A 212 -17.08 -6.81 -6.96
CA ARG A 212 -17.93 -5.63 -7.22
C ARG A 212 -18.87 -5.28 -6.05
N GLY A 213 -18.85 -6.03 -4.95
CA GLY A 213 -19.84 -5.88 -3.88
C GLY A 213 -21.24 -6.35 -4.31
N CYS A 214 -21.28 -7.38 -5.16
CA CYS A 214 -22.51 -7.98 -5.68
C CYS A 214 -23.35 -8.61 -4.54
N PRO A 215 -24.67 -8.34 -4.46
CA PRO A 215 -25.55 -9.05 -3.53
C PRO A 215 -25.47 -10.56 -3.74
N VAL A 216 -25.58 -11.33 -2.64
CA VAL A 216 -25.49 -12.80 -2.67
C VAL A 216 -26.53 -13.43 -3.60
N SER A 217 -27.70 -12.79 -3.76
CA SER A 217 -28.75 -13.22 -4.69
C SER A 217 -28.30 -13.22 -6.14
N VAL A 218 -27.60 -12.16 -6.58
CA VAL A 218 -27.09 -12.03 -7.95
C VAL A 218 -25.88 -12.94 -8.16
N LEU A 219 -25.01 -13.09 -7.14
CA LEU A 219 -23.88 -14.01 -7.22
C LEU A 219 -24.34 -15.47 -7.37
N ARG A 220 -25.47 -15.85 -6.76
CA ARG A 220 -26.01 -17.22 -6.83
C ARG A 220 -26.39 -17.65 -8.25
N GLU A 221 -26.77 -16.69 -9.10
CA GLU A 221 -27.22 -16.93 -10.47
C GLU A 221 -26.13 -16.63 -11.51
N ASP A 222 -24.96 -16.15 -11.08
CA ASP A 222 -23.88 -15.74 -11.97
C ASP A 222 -23.16 -16.94 -12.60
N ARG A 223 -23.42 -17.15 -13.89
CA ARG A 223 -22.83 -18.26 -14.64
C ARG A 223 -21.32 -18.14 -14.78
N LEU A 224 -20.78 -16.93 -14.92
CA LEU A 224 -19.35 -16.70 -15.14
C LEU A 224 -18.55 -17.03 -13.87
N TRP A 225 -19.10 -16.76 -12.68
CA TRP A 225 -18.49 -17.08 -11.40
C TRP A 225 -18.49 -18.58 -11.12
N TRP A 226 -19.64 -19.26 -11.29
CA TRP A 226 -19.76 -20.68 -10.94
C TRP A 226 -19.23 -21.63 -12.02
N ASN A 227 -19.26 -21.23 -13.29
CA ASN A 227 -18.90 -22.10 -14.41
C ASN A 227 -17.66 -21.60 -15.19
N GLY A 228 -17.15 -20.41 -14.88
CA GLY A 228 -16.08 -19.78 -15.66
C GLY A 228 -16.54 -19.32 -17.05
N PRO A 229 -15.64 -18.72 -17.84
CA PRO A 229 -15.91 -18.43 -19.26
C PRO A 229 -16.13 -19.72 -20.06
N GLU A 230 -17.04 -19.67 -21.05
CA GLU A 230 -17.45 -20.82 -21.87
C GLU A 230 -16.27 -21.51 -22.58
N THR A 231 -15.19 -20.77 -22.82
CA THR A 231 -13.94 -21.27 -23.41
C THR A 231 -13.27 -22.37 -22.59
N LEU A 232 -13.45 -22.40 -21.25
CA LEU A 232 -12.92 -23.47 -20.39
C LEU A 232 -13.81 -24.71 -20.36
N SER A 233 -15.09 -24.56 -20.72
CA SER A 233 -16.09 -25.64 -20.68
C SER A 233 -16.27 -26.35 -22.02
N SER A 234 -15.72 -25.79 -23.10
CA SER A 234 -15.84 -26.36 -24.44
C SER A 234 -14.75 -27.37 -24.73
N THR A 235 -15.14 -28.60 -25.05
CA THR A 235 -14.25 -29.69 -25.48
C THR A 235 -13.84 -29.62 -26.95
N THR A 236 -14.36 -28.64 -27.72
CA THR A 236 -14.26 -28.63 -29.19
C THR A 236 -13.80 -27.30 -29.80
N VAL A 237 -13.58 -26.26 -29.01
CA VAL A 237 -12.98 -25.02 -29.50
C VAL A 237 -11.45 -25.18 -29.34
N PRO A 238 -10.63 -25.00 -30.39
CA PRO A 238 -9.20 -24.92 -30.17
C PRO A 238 -8.96 -23.78 -29.18
N TRP A 239 -8.15 -24.02 -28.15
CA TRP A 239 -7.49 -22.94 -27.43
C TRP A 239 -7.06 -21.88 -28.46
N PRO A 240 -7.25 -20.57 -28.22
CA PRO A 240 -6.86 -19.56 -29.19
C PRO A 240 -5.40 -19.78 -29.57
N ASN A 241 -5.19 -20.40 -30.74
CA ASN A 241 -3.89 -20.80 -31.25
C ASN A 241 -3.12 -19.61 -31.85
N ASN A 242 -3.68 -18.41 -31.75
CA ASN A 242 -2.90 -17.20 -31.82
C ASN A 242 -2.14 -17.07 -30.49
N CYS A 243 -1.05 -17.83 -30.38
CA CYS A 243 0.17 -17.18 -29.92
C CYS A 243 0.42 -16.09 -30.97
N ASP A 244 -0.08 -14.87 -30.72
CA ASP A 244 0.12 -13.75 -31.62
C ASP A 244 1.62 -13.70 -31.97
N ASP A 245 1.93 -13.88 -33.25
CA ASP A 245 3.28 -13.79 -33.75
C ASP A 245 3.69 -12.31 -33.72
N PHE A 246 4.19 -11.88 -32.56
CA PHE A 246 4.62 -10.50 -32.31
C PHE A 246 5.95 -10.14 -32.98
N SER A 247 6.48 -10.99 -33.85
CA SER A 247 7.68 -10.68 -34.64
C SER A 247 7.48 -9.50 -35.61
N GLN A 248 6.24 -9.01 -35.80
CA GLN A 248 5.92 -7.91 -36.71
C GLN A 248 5.56 -6.57 -36.05
N ILE A 249 5.56 -6.44 -34.72
CA ILE A 249 5.38 -5.13 -34.07
C ILE A 249 6.76 -4.54 -33.78
N VAL A 250 7.39 -4.01 -34.82
CA VAL A 250 8.50 -3.07 -34.68
C VAL A 250 7.90 -1.70 -34.39
N PRO A 251 8.13 -1.09 -33.22
CA PRO A 251 7.75 0.30 -33.01
C PRO A 251 8.57 1.17 -33.96
N LYS A 252 7.91 1.89 -34.87
CA LYS A 252 8.54 3.05 -35.50
C LYS A 252 8.82 4.05 -34.39
N GLU A 253 10.08 4.42 -34.22
CA GLU A 253 10.49 5.56 -33.40
C GLU A 253 9.64 6.76 -33.81
N THR A 254 8.87 7.30 -32.87
CA THR A 254 8.28 8.64 -33.00
C THR A 254 8.88 9.48 -31.89
N GLU A 255 9.51 10.56 -32.34
CA GLU A 255 10.33 11.50 -31.59
C GLU A 255 9.66 11.95 -30.29
N GLU A 256 10.44 11.91 -29.21
CA GLU A 256 10.08 12.45 -27.91
C GLU A 256 9.90 13.96 -28.02
N ALA A 257 8.69 14.45 -27.72
CA ALA A 257 8.46 15.87 -27.55
C ALA A 257 9.05 16.32 -26.21
N GLU A 258 10.17 17.04 -26.25
CA GLU A 258 10.74 17.73 -25.09
C GLU A 258 9.74 18.76 -24.53
N SER A 259 9.22 18.52 -23.31
CA SER A 259 8.42 19.51 -22.60
C SER A 259 9.30 20.34 -21.67
N ASN A 260 9.49 21.62 -22.01
CA ASN A 260 10.14 22.62 -21.15
C ASN A 260 9.34 22.83 -19.85
N VAL A 261 9.99 22.65 -18.71
CA VAL A 261 9.40 22.77 -17.37
C VAL A 261 9.69 24.16 -16.77
N LEU A 262 8.65 24.95 -16.52
CA LEU A 262 8.74 26.24 -15.83
C LEU A 262 8.56 26.04 -14.31
N VAL A 263 9.48 26.63 -13.55
CA VAL A 263 9.60 26.47 -12.09
C VAL A 263 8.95 27.67 -11.38
N GLN A 264 7.82 27.50 -10.67
CA GLN A 264 7.30 28.45 -9.68
C GLN A 264 7.07 27.81 -8.29
N SER A 265 7.68 28.39 -7.26
CA SER A 265 7.46 28.07 -5.85
C SER A 265 6.24 28.81 -5.29
N SER A 266 5.39 28.15 -4.49
CA SER A 266 4.44 28.85 -3.61
C SER A 266 4.69 28.48 -2.15
N ASP A 267 4.84 29.49 -1.30
CA ASP A 267 4.87 29.32 0.15
C ASP A 267 3.54 28.71 0.64
N ALA A 268 3.63 27.69 1.50
CA ALA A 268 2.47 27.06 2.10
C ALA A 268 1.71 28.06 3.00
N PRO A 269 0.37 28.14 2.94
CA PRO A 269 -0.38 29.00 3.84
C PRO A 269 -0.35 28.49 5.30
N PRO A 270 -0.39 29.38 6.30
CA PRO A 270 -0.11 29.09 7.71
C PRO A 270 -1.18 28.30 8.50
N ASP A 271 -2.23 27.75 7.87
CA ASP A 271 -3.40 27.22 8.58
C ASP A 271 -3.48 25.69 8.74
N CYS A 272 -2.40 24.95 8.48
CA CYS A 272 -2.40 23.47 8.60
C CYS A 272 -2.24 22.93 10.04
N ASP A 273 -2.25 23.80 11.05
CA ASP A 273 -1.91 23.49 12.43
C ASP A 273 -2.91 22.50 13.08
N LEU A 274 -4.21 22.57 12.75
CA LEU A 274 -5.22 21.67 13.33
C LEU A 274 -5.01 20.19 12.95
N ILE A 275 -4.56 19.93 11.73
CA ILE A 275 -4.34 18.57 11.22
C ILE A 275 -3.10 17.94 11.87
N LEU A 276 -2.07 18.76 12.13
CA LEU A 276 -0.80 18.31 12.71
C LEU A 276 -0.84 18.16 14.24
N ARG A 277 -1.84 18.74 14.91
CA ARG A 277 -2.00 18.70 16.38
C ARG A 277 -2.54 17.38 16.94
N TYR A 278 -3.09 16.50 16.11
CA TYR A 278 -3.72 15.26 16.58
C TYR A 278 -3.15 14.03 15.87
N SER A 279 -2.70 13.05 16.65
CA SER A 279 -2.11 11.80 16.16
C SER A 279 -3.14 10.72 15.78
N SER A 280 -4.45 11.01 15.89
CA SER A 280 -5.52 10.07 15.53
C SER A 280 -6.56 10.75 14.67
N TYR A 281 -6.79 10.19 13.47
CA TYR A 281 -7.77 10.68 12.51
C TYR A 281 -9.19 10.64 13.09
N ARG A 282 -9.57 9.52 13.73
CA ARG A 282 -10.89 9.37 14.35
C ARG A 282 -11.13 10.41 15.45
N ARG A 283 -10.09 10.76 16.21
CA ARG A 283 -10.16 11.81 17.22
C ARG A 283 -10.29 13.18 16.58
N LEU A 284 -9.52 13.46 15.53
CA LEU A 284 -9.58 14.71 14.76
C LEU A 284 -10.97 14.92 14.13
N SER A 285 -11.54 13.91 13.46
CA SER A 285 -12.88 13.98 12.85
C SER A 285 -13.96 14.27 13.88
N LYS A 286 -13.92 13.63 15.06
CA LYS A 286 -14.85 13.91 16.16
C LYS A 286 -14.70 15.33 16.71
N ILE A 287 -13.46 15.77 16.93
CA ILE A 287 -13.17 17.13 17.42
C ILE A 287 -13.70 18.16 16.42
N LEU A 288 -13.42 17.98 15.13
CA LEU A 288 -13.91 18.89 14.11
C LEU A 288 -15.45 18.89 14.02
N ALA A 289 -16.10 17.73 14.13
CA ALA A 289 -17.56 17.66 14.20
C ALA A 289 -18.12 18.46 15.39
N HIS A 290 -17.50 18.38 16.57
CA HIS A 290 -17.88 19.19 17.72
C HIS A 290 -17.62 20.69 17.51
N CYS A 291 -16.50 21.07 16.88
CA CYS A 291 -16.21 22.46 16.51
C CYS A 291 -17.26 23.00 15.53
N LEU A 292 -17.60 22.25 14.47
CA LEU A 292 -18.63 22.61 13.50
C LEU A 292 -20.00 22.73 14.17
N ARG A 293 -20.33 21.84 15.10
CA ARG A 293 -21.57 21.90 15.90
C ARG A 293 -21.63 23.16 16.77
N PHE A 294 -20.52 23.51 17.41
CA PHE A 294 -20.43 24.74 18.21
C PHE A 294 -20.59 25.99 17.34
N VAL A 295 -19.88 26.07 16.21
CA VAL A 295 -19.95 27.19 15.26
C VAL A 295 -21.36 27.33 14.69
N THR A 296 -22.02 26.22 14.35
CA THR A 296 -23.39 26.21 13.83
C THR A 296 -24.38 26.78 14.84
N LYS A 297 -24.30 26.35 16.10
CA LYS A 297 -25.13 26.87 17.20
C LYS A 297 -24.87 28.36 17.47
N LEU A 298 -23.61 28.78 17.39
CA LEU A 298 -23.23 30.17 17.58
C LEU A 298 -23.76 31.06 16.44
N ALA A 299 -23.61 30.63 15.20
CA ALA A 299 -24.07 31.36 14.02
C ALA A 299 -25.61 31.52 14.02
N GLN A 300 -26.34 30.46 14.39
CA GLN A 300 -27.80 30.52 14.56
C GLN A 300 -28.20 31.53 15.65
N ARG A 301 -27.47 31.57 16.77
CA ARG A 301 -27.74 32.52 17.87
C ARG A 301 -27.40 33.96 17.51
N CYS A 302 -26.40 34.16 16.66
CA CYS A 302 -25.93 35.48 16.23
C CYS A 302 -26.55 35.95 14.91
N GLU A 303 -27.53 35.22 14.35
CA GLU A 303 -28.16 35.48 13.04
C GLU A 303 -27.15 35.67 11.90
N ARG A 304 -26.02 34.96 11.96
CA ARG A 304 -24.96 35.06 10.94
C ARG A 304 -25.09 33.93 9.91
N PRO A 305 -24.91 34.21 8.61
CA PRO A 305 -24.88 33.16 7.60
C PRO A 305 -23.66 32.27 7.81
N LEU A 306 -23.88 30.96 7.76
CA LEU A 306 -22.80 29.97 7.82
C LEU A 306 -22.13 29.84 6.45
N THR A 307 -20.80 29.95 6.42
CA THR A 307 -19.99 29.65 5.22
C THR A 307 -19.99 28.16 4.88
N VAL A 308 -20.30 27.29 5.86
CA VAL A 308 -20.29 25.84 5.74
C VAL A 308 -21.67 25.30 6.11
N GLN A 309 -22.29 24.56 5.19
CA GLN A 309 -23.53 23.83 5.49
C GLN A 309 -23.19 22.66 6.42
N PHE A 310 -23.65 22.75 7.67
CA PHE A 310 -23.51 21.70 8.67
C PHE A 310 -24.86 21.43 9.34
N GLN A 311 -25.35 20.19 9.23
CA GLN A 311 -26.59 19.76 9.88
C GLN A 311 -26.27 19.07 11.20
N ALA A 312 -26.47 19.78 12.30
CA ALA A 312 -26.25 19.25 13.64
C ALA A 312 -27.44 18.39 14.09
N ALA A 313 -27.19 17.17 14.57
CA ALA A 313 -28.22 16.35 15.18
C ALA A 313 -28.62 16.91 16.57
N ALA A 314 -29.86 16.67 16.99
CA ALA A 314 -30.36 17.10 18.30
C ALA A 314 -29.72 16.30 19.46
N ASN A 315 -29.15 15.12 19.18
CA ASN A 315 -28.66 14.17 20.17
C ASN A 315 -27.29 14.57 20.77
N VAL A 316 -26.96 14.08 21.96
CA VAL A 316 -25.67 14.38 22.63
C VAL A 316 -24.49 13.75 21.89
N GLU A 317 -24.68 12.57 21.33
CA GLU A 317 -23.66 11.86 20.54
C GLU A 317 -23.54 12.42 19.11
N VAL A 318 -22.32 12.38 18.56
CA VAL A 318 -22.04 12.80 17.19
C VAL A 318 -22.58 11.75 16.23
N SER A 319 -23.44 12.17 15.28
CA SER A 319 -24.03 11.25 14.30
C SER A 319 -23.03 10.86 13.19
N VAL A 320 -23.36 9.81 12.44
CA VAL A 320 -22.54 9.37 11.29
C VAL A 320 -22.48 10.47 10.22
N GLU A 321 -23.59 11.15 9.99
CA GLU A 321 -23.69 12.25 9.03
C GLU A 321 -22.85 13.47 9.46
N GLU A 322 -22.76 13.75 10.76
CA GLU A 322 -21.89 14.81 11.29
C GLU A 322 -20.41 14.48 11.11
N LEU A 323 -20.04 13.20 11.26
CA LEU A 323 -18.68 12.73 10.98
C LEU A 323 -18.36 12.84 9.49
N GLU A 324 -19.23 12.39 8.60
CA GLU A 324 -19.01 12.52 7.15
C GLU A 324 -18.83 13.98 6.71
N GLN A 325 -19.62 14.90 7.28
CA GLN A 325 -19.50 16.34 6.99
C GLN A 325 -18.17 16.90 7.49
N ALA A 326 -17.72 16.50 8.69
CA ALA A 326 -16.41 16.88 9.22
C ALA A 326 -15.27 16.33 8.36
N GLU A 327 -15.36 15.08 7.89
CA GLU A 327 -14.35 14.47 7.03
C GLU A 327 -14.22 15.18 5.68
N ARG A 328 -15.35 15.53 5.04
CA ARG A 328 -15.35 16.35 3.82
C ARG A 328 -14.68 17.71 4.05
N HIS A 329 -14.86 18.29 5.24
CA HIS A 329 -14.25 19.57 5.60
C HIS A 329 -12.73 19.44 5.79
N LEU A 330 -12.26 18.39 6.48
CA LEU A 330 -10.83 18.08 6.59
C LEU A 330 -10.19 17.92 5.20
N CYS A 331 -10.85 17.16 4.31
CA CYS A 331 -10.36 16.98 2.94
C CYS A 331 -10.19 18.33 2.21
N ARG A 332 -11.18 19.23 2.31
CA ARG A 332 -11.09 20.57 1.70
C ARG A 332 -9.97 21.41 2.31
N MET A 333 -9.78 21.35 3.63
CA MET A 333 -8.67 22.06 4.29
C MET A 333 -7.31 21.57 3.78
N THR A 334 -7.11 20.25 3.73
CA THR A 334 -5.88 19.64 3.22
C THR A 334 -5.64 19.97 1.74
N GLN A 335 -6.69 19.89 0.92
CA GLN A 335 -6.62 20.25 -0.50
C GLN A 335 -6.29 21.73 -0.70
N ASN A 336 -6.92 22.63 0.05
CA ASN A 336 -6.59 24.06 -0.02
C ASN A 336 -5.18 24.37 0.47
N ALA A 337 -4.63 23.61 1.41
CA ALA A 337 -3.27 23.84 1.90
C ALA A 337 -2.21 23.34 0.91
N LEU A 338 -2.42 22.14 0.34
CA LEU A 338 -1.41 21.46 -0.49
C LEU A 338 -1.57 21.72 -1.99
N LEU A 339 -2.79 22.02 -2.45
CA LEU A 339 -3.17 22.13 -3.87
C LEU A 339 -3.81 23.48 -4.18
N SER A 340 -3.43 24.53 -3.45
CA SER A 340 -4.05 25.85 -3.55
C SER A 340 -3.96 26.45 -4.96
N VAL A 341 -2.88 26.15 -5.68
CA VAL A 341 -2.60 26.66 -7.03
C VAL A 341 -3.45 25.93 -8.05
N GLU A 342 -3.55 24.61 -7.93
CA GLU A 342 -4.34 23.74 -8.80
C GLU A 342 -5.83 24.05 -8.66
N ILE A 343 -6.32 24.24 -7.43
CA ILE A 343 -7.71 24.63 -7.17
C ILE A 343 -8.03 25.98 -7.82
N LYS A 344 -7.11 26.96 -7.74
CA LYS A 344 -7.26 28.25 -8.42
C LYS A 344 -7.31 28.11 -9.94
N CYS A 345 -6.44 27.28 -10.51
CA CYS A 345 -6.41 27.04 -11.96
C CYS A 345 -7.68 26.35 -12.45
N ILE A 346 -8.13 25.31 -11.73
CA ILE A 346 -9.38 24.60 -12.02
C ILE A 346 -10.58 25.57 -11.91
N SER A 347 -10.63 26.38 -10.85
CA SER A 347 -11.70 27.37 -10.66
C SER A 347 -11.70 28.44 -11.76
N ALA A 348 -10.54 28.80 -12.30
CA ALA A 348 -10.40 29.77 -13.39
C ALA A 348 -10.59 29.15 -14.78
N LYS A 349 -10.80 27.82 -14.87
CA LYS A 349 -10.82 27.03 -16.11
C LYS A 349 -9.55 27.24 -16.96
N THR A 350 -8.42 27.54 -16.33
CA THR A 350 -7.15 27.72 -17.01
C THR A 350 -6.41 26.38 -17.09
N PRO A 351 -5.80 26.05 -18.24
CA PRO A 351 -5.02 24.83 -18.36
C PRO A 351 -3.83 24.87 -17.40
N TYR A 352 -3.69 23.82 -16.59
CA TYR A 352 -2.58 23.64 -15.67
C TYR A 352 -1.68 22.50 -16.20
N LEU A 353 -0.46 22.84 -16.61
CA LEU A 353 0.58 21.88 -16.95
C LEU A 353 1.36 21.57 -15.67
N ARG A 354 1.27 20.33 -15.18
CA ARG A 354 1.96 19.91 -13.96
C ARG A 354 3.45 19.76 -14.24
N ALA A 355 4.22 20.81 -13.93
CA ALA A 355 5.64 20.68 -13.64
C ALA A 355 5.80 19.91 -12.32
N ILE A 356 6.53 18.79 -12.33
CA ILE A 356 6.84 18.04 -11.10
C ILE A 356 7.70 18.94 -10.21
N PHE A 357 7.12 19.46 -9.12
CA PHE A 357 7.85 20.21 -8.10
C PHE A 357 8.10 19.35 -6.86
N LEU A 358 9.38 19.27 -6.49
CA LEU A 358 9.85 18.85 -5.18
C LEU A 358 9.74 20.06 -4.22
N PRO A 359 8.94 20.02 -3.14
CA PRO A 359 9.05 21.03 -2.09
C PRO A 359 10.32 20.74 -1.27
N SER A 360 11.27 21.67 -1.29
CA SER A 360 12.53 21.62 -0.52
C SER A 360 12.35 21.82 1.00
N CYS A 361 11.13 21.92 1.51
CA CYS A 361 10.83 22.24 2.92
C CYS A 361 10.11 21.10 3.65
N VAL A 362 10.73 19.92 3.76
CA VAL A 362 10.46 18.95 4.84
C VAL A 362 11.76 18.28 5.32
N LEU A 363 12.90 18.95 5.15
CA LEU A 363 14.22 18.46 5.61
C LEU A 363 14.50 18.76 7.09
N SER A 364 13.55 19.31 7.84
CA SER A 364 13.71 19.49 9.28
C SER A 364 12.42 19.21 10.03
N SER A 365 12.54 18.33 11.03
CA SER A 365 11.55 17.98 12.06
C SER A 365 10.47 16.96 11.68
N ALA A 366 10.77 15.69 11.93
CA ALA A 366 9.77 14.72 12.40
C ALA A 366 10.47 13.52 13.06
N THR A 367 11.07 13.77 14.23
CA THR A 367 11.29 12.72 15.22
C THR A 367 9.93 12.24 15.71
N GLY A 368 9.60 10.99 15.40
CA GLY A 368 8.55 10.20 16.08
C GLY A 368 7.12 10.48 15.65
N CYS A 369 6.47 9.49 15.02
CA CYS A 369 5.12 9.02 15.43
C CYS A 369 4.60 7.91 14.52
N CYS A 370 3.87 6.99 15.14
CA CYS A 370 3.14 5.87 14.59
C CYS A 370 1.96 6.29 13.70
N ALA A 371 2.21 6.88 12.53
CA ALA A 371 1.17 7.44 11.65
C ALA A 371 0.84 6.60 10.39
N LEU A 372 1.17 5.30 10.37
CA LEU A 372 0.96 4.43 9.19
C LEU A 372 -0.31 3.57 9.25
N GLU A 373 -0.93 3.37 10.42
CA GLU A 373 -2.19 2.59 10.51
C GLU A 373 -3.44 3.44 10.19
N ASP A 374 -3.41 4.76 10.42
CA ASP A 374 -4.57 5.64 10.18
C ASP A 374 -4.73 6.07 8.71
N ALA A 375 -3.64 6.12 7.91
CA ALA A 375 -3.72 6.40 6.48
C ALA A 375 -4.55 5.33 5.73
N CYS A 376 -4.50 4.08 6.20
CA CYS A 376 -5.26 2.96 5.65
C CYS A 376 -6.77 3.05 5.93
N GLU A 377 -7.19 3.65 7.06
CA GLU A 377 -8.60 3.92 7.35
C GLU A 377 -9.13 5.13 6.56
N THR A 378 -8.32 6.18 6.39
CA THR A 378 -8.66 7.31 5.49
C THR A 378 -8.81 6.84 4.03
N LEU A 379 -8.03 5.84 3.60
CA LEU A 379 -8.13 5.22 2.27
C LEU A 379 -9.39 4.36 2.08
N LYS A 380 -9.96 3.77 3.16
CA LYS A 380 -11.25 3.07 3.09
C LYS A 380 -12.43 4.02 2.94
N LEU A 381 -12.37 5.21 3.54
CA LEU A 381 -13.44 6.22 3.47
C LEU A 381 -13.52 6.92 2.10
N MET A 382 -12.41 7.02 1.37
CA MET A 382 -12.42 7.56 0.00
C MET A 382 -13.13 6.66 -1.03
N ARG A 383 -13.51 5.42 -0.69
CA ARG A 383 -14.34 4.53 -1.53
C ARG A 383 -15.82 4.93 -1.61
N ILE A 384 -16.31 5.88 -0.80
CA ILE A 384 -17.73 6.27 -0.79
C ILE A 384 -18.02 7.49 -1.71
N ALA A 385 -17.01 8.23 -2.15
CA ALA A 385 -17.21 9.46 -2.94
C ALA A 385 -17.00 9.32 -4.46
N SER A 386 -16.97 8.10 -5.00
CA SER A 386 -16.73 7.84 -6.44
C SER A 386 -17.73 6.87 -7.06
N THR A 387 -19.02 7.08 -6.79
CA THR A 387 -20.09 6.62 -7.69
C THR A 387 -20.33 7.67 -8.79
N PRO A 388 -20.19 7.32 -10.09
CA PRO A 388 -20.35 8.27 -11.20
C PRO A 388 -21.79 8.69 -11.52
N SER A 389 -22.79 8.35 -10.70
CA SER A 389 -24.21 8.45 -11.08
C SER A 389 -24.92 9.76 -10.73
N TYR A 390 -24.27 10.77 -10.14
CA TYR A 390 -24.96 11.98 -9.65
C TYR A 390 -24.61 13.31 -10.36
N PHE A 391 -23.78 13.33 -11.41
CA PHE A 391 -23.40 14.58 -12.10
C PHE A 391 -23.89 14.74 -13.55
N ARG A 392 -24.84 13.91 -14.01
CA ARG A 392 -25.61 14.17 -15.24
C ARG A 392 -27.07 14.48 -14.90
N GLN A 393 -27.36 15.71 -14.51
CA GLN A 393 -28.62 16.43 -14.79
C GLN A 393 -28.62 17.79 -14.07
N ARG A 394 -28.15 18.83 -14.77
CA ARG A 394 -28.72 20.19 -14.80
C ARG A 394 -27.76 21.13 -15.55
N ALA A 395 -27.93 21.12 -16.86
CA ALA A 395 -27.60 22.23 -17.76
C ALA A 395 -28.53 22.13 -18.98
N ILE A 396 -29.84 22.12 -18.71
CA ILE A 396 -30.88 22.98 -19.32
C ILE A 396 -31.79 23.37 -18.15
#